data_AF-A0A842UTX2-F1
#
_entry.id   AF-A0A842UTX2-F1
#
_cell.length_a   1.000
_cell.length_b   1.000
_cell.length_c   1.000
_cell.angle_alpha   90.00
_cell.angle_beta   90.00
_cell.angle_gamma   90.00
#
_symmetry.space_group_name_H-M   'P 1'
#
loop_
_entity.id
_entity.type
_entity.pdbx_description
1 polymer ?
#
loop_
_entity_poly.entity_id
_entity_poly.type
_entity_poly.pdbx_seq_one_letter_code
_entity_poly.pdbx_strand_id
1 'polypeptide(L)' 'MPWRAAPLKSSFMLAGIIGFLISVIYIPKYSLNWAFAFGLVFLIMIVATLVSMTQSRPILPLYKKKKK' A
#
# COMPACT_ATOMS: atom_id res chain seq x y z
N MET A 1 -1.85 -15.90 -21.49
CA MET A 1 -0.67 -15.16 -20.99
C MET A 1 -0.63 -15.31 -19.48
N PRO A 2 0.47 -15.76 -18.85
CA PRO A 2 0.50 -15.96 -17.40
C PRO A 2 0.43 -14.60 -16.70
N TRP A 3 -0.57 -14.41 -15.85
CA TRP A 3 -0.76 -13.17 -15.09
C TRP A 3 0.34 -13.07 -14.05
N ARG A 4 1.36 -12.25 -14.35
CA ARG A 4 2.37 -11.86 -13.36
C ARG A 4 1.73 -10.81 -12.47
N ALA A 5 1.23 -11.23 -11.30
CA ALA A 5 0.93 -10.30 -10.22
C ALA A 5 2.26 -9.63 -9.82
N ALA A 6 2.53 -8.46 -10.39
CA ALA A 6 3.67 -7.65 -9.99
C ALA A 6 3.39 -7.19 -8.56
N PRO A 7 4.29 -7.48 -7.59
CA PRO A 7 4.11 -7.00 -6.22
C PRO A 7 3.94 -5.49 -6.26
N LEU A 8 2.91 -5.01 -5.55
CA LEU A 8 2.49 -3.61 -5.58
C LEU A 8 3.71 -2.70 -5.34
N LYS A 9 3.95 -1.74 -6.25
CA LYS A 9 5.14 -0.88 -6.23
C LYS A 9 5.28 -0.21 -4.85
N SER A 10 6.40 -0.42 -4.18
CA SER A 10 6.74 0.21 -2.89
C SER A 10 6.56 1.74 -2.89
N SER A 11 6.71 2.38 -4.07
CA SER A 11 6.45 3.80 -4.29
C SER A 11 5.02 4.24 -3.92
N PHE A 12 4.02 3.38 -4.10
CA PHE A 12 2.62 3.68 -3.77
C PHE A 12 2.38 3.70 -2.25
N MET A 13 3.06 2.81 -1.52
CA MET A 13 3.06 2.81 -0.06
C MET A 13 3.76 4.07 0.48
N LEU A 14 4.89 4.46 -0.11
CA LEU A 14 5.60 5.69 0.25
C LEU A 14 4.74 6.94 0.03
N ALA A 15 4.02 7.03 -1.09
CA ALA A 15 3.09 8.12 -1.36
C ALA A 15 1.97 8.21 -0.31
N GLY A 16 1.44 7.07 0.15
CA GLY A 16 0.46 7.02 1.23
C GLY A 16 1.00 7.53 2.57
N ILE A 17 2.23 7.15 2.93
CA ILE A 17 2.90 7.62 4.15
C ILE A 17 3.13 9.13 4.11
N ILE A 18 3.67 9.64 2.99
CA ILE A 18 3.94 11.07 2.82
C ILE A 18 2.64 11.88 2.86
N GLY A 19 1.61 11.43 2.15
CA GLY A 19 0.30 12.07 2.16
C GLY A 19 -0.36 12.10 3.55
N PHE A 20 -0.23 11.01 4.32
CA PHE A 20 -0.70 10.95 5.69
C PHE A 20 0.04 11.93 6.60
N LEU A 21 1.37 12.01 6.52
CA LEU A 21 2.17 12.97 7.30
C LEU A 21 1.78 14.43 6.98
N ILE A 22 1.62 14.76 5.70
CA ILE A 22 1.20 16.10 5.27
C ILE A 22 -0.19 16.42 5.84
N SER A 23 -1.11 15.45 5.81
CA SER A 23 -2.47 15.62 6.32
C SER A 23 -2.52 15.87 7.82
N VAL A 24 -1.65 15.23 8.61
CA VAL A 24 -1.64 15.35 10.07
C VAL A 24 -0.84 16.58 10.55
N ILE A 25 0.21 16.99 9.83
CA ILE A 25 1.10 18.07 10.29
C ILE A 25 0.68 19.43 9.71
N TYR A 26 0.25 19.46 8.44
CA TYR A 26 0.09 20.71 7.68
C TYR A 26 -1.37 21.14 7.56
N ILE A 27 -2.27 20.22 7.23
CA ILE A 27 -3.69 20.52 6.97
C ILE A 27 -4.50 20.96 8.21
N PRO A 28 -4.23 20.51 9.47
CA PRO A 28 -5.05 20.92 10.61
C PRO A 28 -4.90 22.41 10.94
N LYS A 29 -3.81 23.05 10.49
CA LYS A 29 -3.61 24.50 10.62
C LYS A 29 -4.61 25.33 9.79
N TYR A 30 -5.18 24.73 8.75
CA TYR A 30 -6.13 25.40 7.86
C TYR A 30 -7.57 24.95 8.13
N SER A 31 -7.78 23.64 8.25
CA SER A 31 -9.11 23.11 8.53
C SER A 31 -9.03 21.67 9.04
N LEU A 32 -9.62 21.46 10.23
CA LEU A 32 -9.70 20.16 10.89
C LEU A 32 -10.52 19.14 10.08
N ASN A 33 -11.58 19.59 9.42
CA ASN A 33 -12.45 18.73 8.61
C ASN A 33 -11.70 18.16 7.40
N TRP A 34 -10.89 18.99 6.73
CA TRP A 34 -10.07 18.55 5.61
C TRP A 34 -8.92 17.65 6.04
N ALA A 35 -8.28 17.94 7.18
CA ALA A 35 -7.23 17.09 7.73
C ALA A 35 -7.74 15.67 8.03
N PHE A 36 -8.97 15.56 8.55
CA PHE A 36 -9.61 14.28 8.80
C PHE A 36 -9.96 13.56 7.49
N ALA A 37 -10.57 14.25 6.53
CA ALA A 37 -10.94 13.66 5.24
C ALA A 37 -9.73 13.10 4.47
N PHE A 38 -8.67 13.90 4.32
CA PHE A 38 -7.43 13.44 3.66
C PHE A 38 -6.73 12.34 4.46
N GLY A 39 -6.66 12.47 5.79
CA GLY A 39 -6.07 11.45 6.66
C GLY A 39 -6.76 10.10 6.52
N LEU A 40 -8.09 10.09 6.43
CA LEU A 40 -8.89 8.87 6.24
C LEU A 40 -8.63 8.21 4.89
N VAL A 41 -8.51 8.99 3.81
CA VAL A 41 -8.16 8.47 2.47
C VAL A 41 -6.77 7.84 2.46
N PHE A 42 -5.77 8.52 3.03
CA PHE A 42 -4.41 8.00 3.10
C PHE A 42 -4.30 6.76 4.00
N LEU A 43 -5.07 6.71 5.09
CA LEU A 43 -5.15 5.54 5.95
C LEU A 43 -5.69 4.31 5.19
N ILE A 44 -6.81 4.47 4.46
CA ILE A 44 -7.39 3.39 3.64
C ILE A 44 -6.41 2.94 2.57
N MET A 45 -5.68 3.88 1.95
CA MET A 45 -4.67 3.56 0.95
C MET A 45 -3.52 2.72 1.52
N ILE A 46 -3.03 3.04 2.72
CA ILE A 46 -2.02 2.23 3.41
C ILE A 46 -2.57 0.82 3.70
N VAL A 47 -3.78 0.71 4.24
CA VAL A 47 -4.43 -0.59 4.51
C VAL A 47 -4.56 -1.41 3.23
N ALA A 48 -5.00 -0.79 2.13
CA ALA A 48 -5.11 -1.44 0.82
C ALA A 48 -3.75 -1.95 0.32
N THR A 49 -2.66 -1.20 0.52
CA THR A 49 -1.32 -1.67 0.15
C THR A 49 -0.88 -2.89 0.96
N LEU A 50 -1.14 -2.89 2.27
CA LEU A 50 -0.81 -4.01 3.15
C LEU A 50 -1.56 -5.29 2.74
N VAL A 51 -2.85 -5.15 2.43
CA VAL A 51 -3.69 -6.26 1.92
C VAL A 51 -3.13 -6.77 0.59
N SER A 52 -2.76 -5.89 -0.34
CA SER A 52 -2.23 -6.31 -1.64
C SER A 52 -0.88 -7.03 -1.55
N MET A 53 0.01 -6.58 -0.65
CA MET A 53 1.30 -7.24 -0.43
C MET A 53 1.15 -8.60 0.26
N THR A 54 0.18 -8.74 1.17
CA THR A 54 -0.10 -10.02 1.86
C THR A 54 -0.82 -11.04 0.98
N GLN A 55 -1.59 -10.59 -0.01
CA GLN A 55 -2.28 -11.47 -0.97
C GLN A 55 -1.38 -11.96 -2.12
N SER A 56 -0.13 -11.51 -2.18
CA SER A 56 0.89 -12.06 -3.08
C SER A 56 1.40 -13.43 -2.59
N ARG A 57 0.49 -14.36 -2.29
CA ARG A 57 0.82 -15.78 -2.25
C ARG A 57 0.88 -16.28 -3.70
N PRO A 58 2.03 -16.74 -4.20
CA PRO A 58 2.10 -17.33 -5.52
C PRO A 58 1.24 -18.59 -5.52
N ILE A 59 0.12 -18.56 -6.25
CA ILE A 59 -0.62 -19.78 -6.60
C ILE A 59 0.09 -20.37 -7.82
N LEU A 60 1.24 -20.98 -7.59
CA LEU A 60 1.83 -21.96 -8.49
C LEU A 60 2.37 -23.12 -7.66
N PRO A 61 2.00 -24.36 -7.97
CA PRO A 61 2.64 -25.53 -7.39
C PRO A 61 4.05 -25.69 -8.01
N LEU A 62 5.01 -26.24 -7.25
CA LEU A 62 6.28 -26.82 -7.74
C LEU A 62 7.44 -25.87 -8.10
N TYR A 63 8.22 -25.44 -7.10
CA TYR A 63 9.67 -25.26 -7.33
C TYR A 63 10.37 -26.63 -7.22
N LYS A 64 10.66 -27.15 -8.41
CA LYS A 64 11.45 -28.32 -8.79
C LYS A 64 12.59 -28.66 -7.81
N LYS A 65 12.56 -29.90 -7.31
CA LYS A 65 13.65 -30.67 -6.69
C LYS A 65 15.02 -30.37 -7.32
N LYS A 66 15.92 -29.72 -6.59
CA LYS A 66 17.35 -29.66 -6.94
C LYS A 66 18.03 -30.87 -6.29
N LYS A 67 18.22 -31.94 -7.06
CA LYS A 67 19.13 -33.04 -6.71
C LYS A 67 20.54 -32.45 -6.51
N LYS A 68 21.13 -32.69 -5.36
CA LYS A 68 22.56 -32.93 -5.21
C LYS A 68 22.70 -34.36 -4.71
#